data_AF-A0AAC8QIT8-F1
#
_entry.id   AF-A0AAC8QIT8-F1
#
_cell.length_a   1.000
_cell.length_b   1.000
_cell.length_c   1.000
_cell.angle_alpha   90.00
_cell.angle_beta   90.00
_cell.angle_gamma   90.00
#
_symmetry.space_group_name_H-M   'P 1'
#
loop_
_entity.id
_entity.type
_entity.pdbx_description
1 polymer ?
#
loop_
_entity_poly.entity_id
_entity_poly.type
_entity_poly.pdbx_seq_one_letter_code
_entity_poly.pdbx_strand_id
1 'polypeptide(L)' 'MAKTQRGGQVMKVARRVKGTAGRAVAKASRPVRKVQVTLGDLIAAAFDVAGETTAAAKLVSSRAMAEVTGKQIVFVG' A
#
# COMPACT_ATOMS: atom_id res chain seq x y z
N MET A 1 -24.01 -43.76 34.27
CA MET A 1 -24.14 -42.30 34.01
C MET A 1 -22.94 -41.83 33.21
N ALA A 2 -23.20 -41.21 32.06
CA ALA A 2 -22.25 -41.06 30.96
C ALA A 2 -21.22 -39.94 31.19
N LYS A 3 -19.93 -40.29 31.16
CA LYS A 3 -18.81 -39.37 30.92
C LYS A 3 -18.77 -39.07 29.43
N THR A 4 -19.03 -37.83 28.98
CA THR A 4 -18.47 -37.22 27.74
C THR A 4 -18.96 -35.77 27.61
N GLN A 5 -18.28 -34.81 28.25
CA GLN A 5 -18.51 -33.37 28.01
C GLN A 5 -17.23 -32.54 28.19
N ARG A 6 -16.14 -32.84 27.48
CA ARG A 6 -14.95 -31.95 27.46
C ARG A 6 -14.25 -31.78 26.11
N GLY A 7 -14.51 -32.65 25.11
CA GLY A 7 -13.82 -32.58 23.81
C GLY A 7 -14.40 -31.59 22.78
N GLY A 8 -15.71 -31.31 22.83
CA GLY A 8 -16.39 -30.54 21.77
C GLY A 8 -16.17 -29.04 21.80
N GLN A 9 -15.92 -28.45 22.99
CA GLN A 9 -15.76 -27.00 23.14
C GLN A 9 -14.38 -26.54 22.66
N VAL A 10 -13.32 -27.31 22.95
CA VAL A 10 -11.94 -26.97 22.60
C VAL A 10 -11.74 -26.98 21.08
N MET A 11 -12.34 -27.94 20.36
CA MET A 11 -12.27 -27.98 18.88
C MET A 11 -12.94 -26.78 18.21
N LYS A 12 -14.05 -26.25 18.76
CA LYS A 12 -14.72 -25.06 18.21
C LYS A 12 -13.90 -23.79 18.37
N VAL A 13 -13.20 -23.64 19.50
CA VAL A 13 -12.31 -22.48 19.75
C VAL A 13 -11.10 -22.53 18.81
N ALA A 14 -10.42 -23.67 18.69
CA ALA A 14 -9.27 -23.83 17.81
C ALA A 14 -9.62 -23.54 16.32
N ARG A 15 -10.82 -23.96 15.87
CA ARG A 15 -11.29 -23.66 14.51
C ARG A 15 -11.58 -22.17 14.29
N ARG A 16 -12.06 -21.45 15.31
CA ARG A 16 -12.29 -19.99 15.23
C ARG A 16 -10.99 -19.21 15.13
N VAL A 17 -9.95 -19.58 15.90
CA VAL A 17 -8.64 -18.89 15.87
C VAL A 17 -7.94 -19.09 14.52
N LYS A 18 -8.02 -20.28 13.94
CA LYS A 18 -7.45 -20.55 12.60
C LYS A 18 -8.14 -19.77 11.49
N GLY A 19 -9.46 -19.54 11.60
CA GLY A 19 -10.24 -18.76 10.65
C GLY A 19 -9.99 -17.25 10.72
N THR A 20 -9.75 -16.68 11.91
CA THR A 20 -9.45 -15.25 12.06
C THR A 20 -8.03 -14.90 11.63
N ALA A 21 -7.05 -15.77 11.88
CA ALA A 21 -5.69 -15.58 11.39
C ALA A 21 -5.65 -15.50 9.85
N GLY A 22 -6.29 -16.44 9.15
CA GLY A 22 -6.35 -16.45 7.67
C GLY A 22 -7.05 -15.22 7.06
N ARG A 23 -8.05 -14.65 7.75
CA ARG A 23 -8.77 -13.46 7.27
C ARG A 23 -7.98 -12.16 7.42
N ALA A 24 -7.08 -12.07 8.39
CA ALA A 24 -6.18 -10.94 8.55
C ALA A 24 -5.08 -10.92 7.47
N VAL A 25 -4.55 -12.08 7.08
CA VAL A 25 -3.54 -12.17 6.00
C VAL A 25 -4.13 -11.82 4.63
N ALA A 26 -5.41 -12.10 4.39
CA ALA A 26 -6.07 -11.86 3.11
C ALA A 26 -6.23 -10.37 2.73
N LYS A 27 -6.09 -9.42 3.68
CA LYS A 27 -6.06 -7.98 3.34
C LYS A 27 -4.67 -7.51 2.89
N ALA A 28 -3.60 -8.19 3.32
CA ALA A 28 -2.23 -7.86 2.95
C ALA A 28 -1.84 -8.35 1.55
N SER A 29 -2.63 -9.25 0.96
CA SER A 29 -2.39 -9.83 -0.37
C SER A 29 -3.14 -9.11 -1.49
N ARG A 30 -3.68 -7.90 -1.26
CA ARG A 30 -4.25 -7.12 -2.36
C ARG A 30 -3.15 -6.88 -3.39
N PRO A 31 -3.32 -7.34 -4.65
CA PRO A 31 -2.33 -7.10 -5.68
C PRO A 31 -2.18 -5.60 -5.85
N VAL A 32 -0.99 -5.09 -5.53
CA VAL A 32 -0.62 -3.72 -5.85
C VAL A 32 -0.64 -3.66 -7.37
N ARG A 33 -1.72 -3.09 -7.93
CA ARG A 33 -1.82 -2.85 -9.36
C ARG A 33 -0.68 -1.91 -9.71
N LYS A 34 0.33 -2.43 -10.41
CA LYS A 34 1.40 -1.63 -10.97
C LYS A 34 0.76 -0.78 -12.08
N VAL A 35 0.53 0.49 -11.78
CA VAL A 35 0.09 1.47 -12.76
C VAL A 35 1.35 2.06 -13.38
N GLN A 36 1.47 2.00 -14.70
CA GLN A 36 2.53 2.69 -15.40
C GLN A 36 2.15 4.17 -15.47
N VAL A 37 2.98 5.01 -14.83
CA VAL A 37 2.84 6.47 -14.84
C VAL A 37 3.93 7.06 -15.72
N THR A 38 3.56 8.06 -16.50
CA THR A 38 4.51 8.83 -17.30
C THR A 38 5.05 10.02 -16.50
N LEU A 39 6.14 10.63 -16.99
CA LEU A 39 6.63 11.87 -16.40
C LEU A 39 5.58 12.99 -16.46
N GLY A 40 4.77 13.02 -17.53
CA GLY A 40 3.68 13.99 -17.67
C GLY A 40 2.63 13.86 -16.56
N ASP A 41 2.27 12.63 -16.20
CA ASP A 41 1.31 12.36 -15.12
C ASP A 41 1.85 12.81 -13.76
N LEU A 42 3.14 12.60 -13.51
CA LEU A 42 3.80 13.03 -12.28
C LEU A 42 3.87 14.56 -12.17
N ILE A 43 4.12 15.24 -13.29
CA ILE A 43 4.13 16.71 -13.35
C ILE A 43 2.71 17.23 -13.11
N ALA A 44 1.70 16.69 -13.80
CA ALA A 44 0.30 17.07 -13.62
C ALA A 44 -0.15 16.89 -12.16
N ALA A 45 0.14 15.73 -11.56
CA ALA A 45 -0.15 15.47 -10.15
C ALA A 45 0.58 16.42 -9.20
N ALA A 46 1.83 16.81 -9.52
CA ALA A 46 2.55 17.78 -8.71
C ALA A 46 1.91 19.17 -8.77
N PHE A 47 1.40 19.59 -9.94
CA PHE A 47 0.63 20.83 -10.07
C PHE A 47 -0.70 20.78 -9.32
N ASP A 48 -1.42 19.66 -9.41
CA ASP A 48 -2.69 19.47 -8.68
C ASP A 48 -2.51 19.57 -7.16
N VAL A 49 -1.38 19.08 -6.63
CA VAL A 49 -1.07 19.12 -5.20
C VAL A 49 -0.50 20.47 -4.75
N ALA A 50 0.39 21.06 -5.55
CA ALA A 50 1.15 22.23 -5.15
C ALA A 50 0.47 23.57 -5.52
N GLY A 51 -0.39 23.59 -6.53
CA GLY A 51 -1.07 24.79 -7.03
C GLY A 51 -0.17 25.81 -7.76
N GLU A 52 1.14 25.78 -7.53
CA GLU A 52 2.11 26.73 -8.08
C GLU A 52 3.32 26.05 -8.72
N THR A 53 3.81 26.64 -9.80
CA THR A 53 4.93 26.13 -10.62
C THR A 53 6.20 25.85 -9.82
N THR A 54 6.62 26.78 -8.95
CA THR A 54 7.86 26.63 -8.18
C THR A 54 7.77 25.49 -7.17
N ALA A 55 6.60 25.30 -6.56
CA ALA A 55 6.36 24.23 -5.61
C ALA A 55 6.24 22.88 -6.33
N ALA A 56 5.56 22.83 -7.47
CA ALA A 56 5.52 21.64 -8.32
C ALA A 56 6.93 21.24 -8.80
N ALA A 57 7.75 22.20 -9.22
CA ALA A 57 9.13 21.96 -9.62
C ALA A 57 9.94 21.34 -8.47
N LYS A 58 9.84 21.86 -7.24
CA LYS A 58 10.51 21.29 -6.06
C LYS A 58 10.06 19.85 -5.77
N LEU A 59 8.78 19.53 -5.95
CA LEU A 59 8.26 18.17 -5.74
C LEU A 59 8.84 17.19 -6.77
N VAL A 60 8.80 17.58 -8.05
CA VAL A 60 9.27 16.74 -9.16
C VAL A 60 10.80 16.61 -9.16
N SER A 61 11.54 17.64 -8.76
CA SER A 61 13.01 17.59 -8.63
C SER A 61 13.49 17.06 -7.27
N SER A 62 12.58 16.57 -6.43
CA SER A 62 12.94 16.13 -5.08
C SER A 62 13.81 14.87 -5.11
N ARG A 63 14.60 14.68 -4.05
CA ARG A 63 15.37 13.45 -3.85
C ARG A 63 14.47 12.21 -3.80
N ALA A 64 13.31 12.32 -3.16
CA ALA A 64 12.33 11.24 -3.12
C ALA A 64 11.85 10.84 -4.52
N MET A 65 11.59 11.81 -5.40
CA MET A 65 11.24 11.52 -6.79
C MET A 65 12.39 10.83 -7.54
N ALA A 66 13.64 11.24 -7.30
CA ALA A 66 14.79 10.59 -7.89
C ALA A 66 14.97 9.14 -7.42
N GLU A 67 14.70 8.86 -6.14
CA GLU A 67 14.76 7.50 -5.58
C GLU A 67 13.66 6.59 -6.18
N VAL A 68 12.46 7.12 -6.43
CA VAL A 68 11.34 6.35 -7.02
C VAL A 68 11.52 6.12 -8.52
N THR A 69 11.98 7.15 -9.26
CA THR A 69 12.09 7.09 -10.72
C THR A 69 13.44 6.57 -11.22
N GLY A 70 14.46 6.53 -10.35
CA GLY A 70 15.84 6.25 -10.71
C GLY A 70 16.48 7.34 -11.57
N LYS A 71 15.84 8.51 -11.70
CA LYS A 71 16.30 9.61 -12.54
C LYS A 71 16.24 10.93 -11.77
N GLN A 72 17.32 11.70 -11.85
CA GLN A 72 17.30 13.05 -11.32
C GLN A 72 16.62 13.98 -12.34
N ILE A 73 15.53 14.61 -11.92
CA ILE A 73 14.82 15.60 -12.74
C ILE A 73 15.33 16.98 -12.37
N VAL A 74 15.84 17.72 -13.36
CA VAL A 74 16.39 19.06 -13.20
C VAL A 74 15.60 20.00 -14.09
N PHE A 75 15.13 21.11 -13.52
CA PHE A 75 14.52 22.20 -14.27
C PHE A 75 15.62 23.19 -14.65
N VAL A 76 15.76 23.44 -15.95
CA VAL A 76 16.67 24.46 -16.48
C VAL A 76 15.79 25.60 -16.99
N GLY A 77 15.87 26.74 -16.33
CA GLY A 77 15.06 27.93 -16.59
C GLY A 77 15.75 29.18 -16.10
#